data_AF-Q8WWN3-F1
#
_entry.id   AF-Q8WWN3-F1
#
_cell.length_a   1.000
_cell.length_b   1.000
_cell.length_c   1.000
_cell.angle_alpha   90.00
_cell.angle_beta   90.00
_cell.angle_gamma   90.00
#
_symmetry.space_group_name_H-M   'P 1'
#
loop_
_entity.id
_entity.type
_entity.pdbx_description
1 polymer ?
#
loop_
_entity_poly.entity_id
_entity_poly.type
_entity_poly.pdbx_seq_one_letter_code
_entity_poly.pdbx_strand_id
1 'polypeptide(L)' 'VNLFAGKYHYCFNETSEIRFEIEDVNNKTECEKLMEGNNTEIRWKNVKINFDNVGAGYLALL' A
#
# COMPACT_ATOMS: atom_id res chain seq x y z
N VAL A 1 -3.17 7.01 -15.64
CA VAL A 1 -2.65 5.63 -15.62
C VAL A 1 -1.11 5.61 -15.59
N ASN A 2 -0.38 6.02 -16.64
CA ASN A 2 1.10 5.86 -16.69
C ASN A 2 1.91 6.55 -15.56
N LEU A 3 1.46 7.68 -15.03
CA LEU A 3 2.23 8.44 -14.01
C LEU A 3 2.02 7.94 -12.57
N PHE A 4 0.91 7.23 -12.31
CA PHE A 4 0.44 6.91 -10.97
C PHE A 4 0.10 5.45 -10.74
N ALA A 5 0.24 4.60 -11.77
CA ALA A 5 0.05 3.15 -11.63
C ALA A 5 1.04 2.58 -10.62
N GLY A 6 0.52 1.84 -9.63
CA GLY A 6 1.33 1.15 -8.63
C GLY A 6 2.03 2.05 -7.60
N LYS A 7 1.71 3.36 -7.53
CA LYS A 7 2.32 4.27 -6.53
C LYS A 7 1.55 4.37 -5.22
N TYR A 8 0.31 3.88 -5.18
CA TYR A 8 -0.57 3.98 -4.00
C TYR A 8 -0.50 2.75 -3.08
N HIS A 9 0.55 1.95 -3.21
CA HIS A 9 0.78 0.87 -2.27
C HIS A 9 1.34 1.41 -0.94
N TYR A 10 0.92 0.80 0.16
CA TYR A 10 1.39 1.14 1.50
C TYR A 10 1.44 -0.10 2.39
N CYS A 11 2.34 -0.06 3.38
CA CYS A 11 2.41 -1.05 4.44
C CYS A 11 1.34 -0.71 5.50
N PHE A 12 0.56 -1.70 5.91
CA PHE A 12 -0.53 -1.55 6.86
C PHE A 12 -0.40 -2.60 7.96
N ASN A 13 -0.54 -2.16 9.21
CA ASN A 13 -0.59 -3.04 10.36
C ASN A 13 -2.04 -3.35 10.71
N GLU A 14 -2.47 -4.61 10.60
CA GLU A 14 -3.84 -5.01 10.96
C GLU A 14 -4.07 -5.02 12.48
N THR A 15 -3.04 -5.24 13.31
CA THR A 15 -3.17 -5.28 14.78
C THR A 15 -3.59 -3.93 15.35
N SER A 16 -2.97 -2.87 14.85
CA SER A 16 -3.15 -1.50 15.35
C SER A 16 -4.03 -0.66 14.42
N GLU A 17 -4.48 -1.23 13.30
CA GLU A 17 -5.23 -0.54 12.23
C GLU A 17 -4.57 0.76 11.72
N ILE A 18 -3.24 0.84 11.79
CA ILE A 18 -2.47 2.00 11.34
C ILE A 18 -1.71 1.73 10.05
N ARG A 19 -1.58 2.78 9.24
CA ARG A 19 -0.64 2.83 8.11
C ARG A 19 0.72 3.25 8.63
N PHE A 20 1.78 2.59 8.17
CA PHE A 20 3.15 3.02 8.45
C PHE A 20 3.48 4.29 7.66
N GLU A 21 4.24 5.19 8.29
CA GLU A 21 4.76 6.37 7.62
C GLU A 21 5.87 6.00 6.64
N ILE A 22 6.08 6.85 5.63
CA ILE A 22 7.09 6.64 4.59
C ILE A 22 8.51 6.67 5.16
N GLU A 23 8.69 7.33 6.31
CA GLU A 23 9.98 7.45 7.01
C GLU A 23 10.37 6.12 7.68
N ASP A 24 9.38 5.34 8.12
CA ASP A 24 9.61 4.03 8.74
C ASP A 24 9.72 2.91 7.70
N VAL A 25 8.80 2.89 6.73
CA VAL A 25 8.71 1.83 5.73
C VAL A 25 8.46 2.43 4.36
N ASN A 26 9.53 2.54 3.56
CA ASN A 26 9.48 3.17 2.25
C ASN A 26 9.28 2.12 1.13
N ASN A 27 9.84 0.92 1.31
CA ASN A 27 9.87 -0.10 0.26
C ASN A 27 9.01 -1.33 0.59
N LYS A 28 8.52 -2.00 -0.46
CA LYS A 28 7.81 -3.28 -0.33
C LYS A 28 8.64 -4.32 0.43
N THR A 29 9.93 -4.40 0.11
CA THR A 29 10.85 -5.35 0.72
C THR A 29 11.07 -5.09 2.22
N GLU A 30 11.01 -3.84 2.67
CA GLU A 30 11.08 -3.52 4.10
C GLU A 30 9.80 -3.96 4.83
N CYS A 31 8.63 -3.71 4.24
CA CYS A 31 7.37 -4.22 4.78
C CYS A 31 7.36 -5.76 4.85
N GLU A 32 7.86 -6.44 3.82
CA GLU A 32 7.95 -7.92 3.80
C GLU A 32 8.87 -8.47 4.88
N LYS A 33 10.00 -7.81 5.17
CA LYS A 33 10.88 -8.19 6.29
C LYS A 33 10.18 -8.09 7.64
N LEU A 34 9.33 -7.08 7.83
CA LEU A 34 8.55 -6.92 9.06
C LEU A 34 7.47 -8.01 9.20
N MET A 35 6.94 -8.51 8.09
CA MET A 35 6.01 -9.65 8.07
C MET A 35 6.68 -10.96 8.49
N GLU A 36 7.94 -11.16 8.08
CA GLU A 36 8.70 -12.37 8.37
C GLU A 36 9.19 -12.43 9.83
N GLY A 37 9.37 -11.28 10.49
CA GLY A 37 10.15 -11.15 11.72
C GLY A 37 9.42 -11.19 13.07
N ASN A 38 8.09 -11.16 13.13
CA ASN A 38 7.27 -11.36 14.36
C ASN A 38 5.77 -11.02 14.12
N ASN A 39 5.46 -10.25 13.08
CA ASN A 39 4.14 -9.66 12.89
C ASN A 39 3.48 -10.18 11.61
N THR A 40 2.80 -11.32 11.69
CA THR A 40 1.99 -11.89 10.59
C THR A 40 0.79 -11.01 10.21
N GLU A 41 0.50 -10.00 11.01
CA GLU A 41 -0.61 -9.06 10.87
C GLU A 41 -0.25 -7.83 10.00
N ILE A 42 1.02 -7.68 9.61
CA ILE A 42 1.43 -6.64 8.67
C ILE A 42 1.10 -7.10 7.25
N ARG A 43 0.50 -6.20 6.45
CA ARG A 43 0.10 -6.46 5.05
C ARG A 43 0.54 -5.32 4.15
N TRP A 44 1.03 -5.66 2.96
CA TRP A 44 1.20 -4.70 1.88
C TRP A 44 -0.13 -4.53 1.12
N LYS A 45 -0.80 -3.40 1.30
CA LYS A 45 -2.13 -3.13 0.72
C LYS A 45 -2.04 -2.07 -0.39
N ASN A 46 -2.98 -2.13 -1.33
CA ASN A 46 -3.22 -1.07 -2.32
C ASN A 46 -4.47 -0.29 -1.90
N VAL A 47 -4.55 0.98 -2.28
CA VAL A 47 -5.79 1.74 -2.15
C VAL A 47 -6.84 1.15 -3.11
N LYS A 48 -8.08 1.02 -2.63
CA LYS A 48 -9.20 0.40 -3.40
C LYS A 48 -9.57 1.20 -4.66
N ILE A 49 -9.43 2.52 -4.61
CA ILE A 49 -9.61 3.42 -5.75
C ILE A 49 -8.22 3.89 -6.15
N ASN A 50 -7.75 3.49 -7.33
CA ASN A 50 -6.42 3.79 -7.79
C ASN A 50 -6.42 4.10 -9.29
N PHE A 51 -5.26 4.50 -9.82
CA PHE A 51 -5.08 4.82 -11.23
C PHE A 51 -4.37 3.69 -11.99
N ASP A 52 -4.50 2.44 -11.53
CA ASP A 52 -3.81 1.30 -12.13
C ASP A 52 -4.42 0.90 -13.48
N ASN A 53 -5.70 1.22 -13.69
CA ASN A 53 -6.39 1.01 -14.96
C ASN A 53 -7.26 2.22 -15.33
N VAL A 54 -7.61 2.34 -16.62
CA VAL A 54 -8.43 3.44 -17.16
C VAL A 54 -9.79 3.52 -16.46
N GLY A 55 -10.43 2.37 -16.19
CA GLY A 55 -11.73 2.33 -15.49
C GLY A 55 -11.64 2.78 -14.02
N ALA A 56 -10.58 2.38 -13.31
CA ALA A 56 -10.35 2.83 -11.94
C ALA A 56 -9.97 4.33 -11.90
N GLY A 57 -9.28 4.82 -12.94
CA GLY A 57 -8.98 6.24 -13.10
C GLY A 57 -10.22 7.12 -13.30
N TYR A 58 -11.25 6.63 -14.00
CA TYR A 58 -12.54 7.33 -14.09
C TYR A 58 -13.27 7.35 -12.75
N LEU A 59 -13.26 6.25 -11.98
CA LEU A 59 -13.86 6.20 -10.63
C LEU A 59 -13.16 7.12 -9.63
N ALA A 60 -11.86 7.39 -9.79
CA ALA A 60 -11.12 8.30 -8.93
C ALA A 60 -11.36 9.79 -9.22
N LEU A 61 -11.91 10.13 -10.39
CA LEU A 61 -12.17 11.50 -10.83
C LEU A 61 -13.62 11.96 -10.59
N LEU A 62 -14.48 11.04 -10.15
CA LEU A 62 -15.91 11.25 -9.93
C LEU A 62 -16.18 11.50 -8.44
#